data_AF-A0A227JIK7-F1
#
_entry.id   AF-A0A227JIK7-F1
#
_cell.length_a   1.000
_cell.length_b   1.000
_cell.length_c   1.000
_cell.angle_alpha   90.00
_cell.angle_beta   90.00
_cell.angle_gamma   90.00
#
_symmetry.space_group_name_H-M   'P 1'
#
loop_
_entity.id
_entity.type
_entity.pdbx_description
1 polymer ?
#
loop_
_entity_poly.entity_id
_entity_poly.type
_entity_poly.pdbx_seq_one_letter_code
_entity_poly.pdbx_strand_id
1 'polypeptide(L)'
;KSGGHVRVDIFYERLSYKAQSVIDIIGTLFFLFPFCLLVAWFGIDFAKESYALGETSGDPGGLPYRWIIKGMIPVSFLFMAVSGVGLLLHSVNKIVNPHLIYAGSNGKS
;
A
#
# COMPACT_ATOMS: atom_id res chain seq x y z
N LYS A 1 2.89 -10.84 23.90
CA LYS A 1 3.47 -11.93 23.09
C LYS A 1 3.84 -11.34 21.72
N SER A 2 5.07 -10.85 21.55
CA SER A 2 5.45 -9.96 20.43
C SER A 2 6.64 -10.49 19.62
N GLY A 3 6.68 -11.80 19.36
CA GLY A 3 7.76 -12.45 18.59
C GLY A 3 7.41 -12.76 17.13
N GLY A 4 6.20 -12.41 16.67
CA GLY A 4 5.72 -12.75 15.32
C GLY A 4 6.34 -11.85 14.24
N HIS A 5 6.26 -10.53 14.43
CA HIS A 5 6.71 -9.54 13.45
C HIS A 5 8.24 -9.55 13.28
N VAL A 6 8.96 -9.49 14.41
CA VAL A 6 10.44 -9.47 14.44
C VAL A 6 11.07 -10.69 13.77
N ARG A 7 10.45 -11.88 13.89
CA ARG A 7 11.00 -13.08 13.23
C ARG A 7 10.88 -12.98 11.72
N VAL A 8 9.74 -12.51 11.21
CA VAL A 8 9.53 -12.38 9.77
C VAL A 8 10.54 -11.41 9.17
N ASP A 9 10.85 -10.32 9.86
CA ASP A 9 11.84 -9.33 9.41
C ASP A 9 13.25 -9.94 9.35
N ILE A 10 13.66 -10.70 10.37
CA ILE A 10 14.97 -11.40 10.39
C ILE A 10 15.06 -12.50 9.32
N PHE A 11 13.96 -13.23 9.09
CA PHE A 11 13.92 -14.22 8.01
C PHE A 11 14.04 -13.53 6.65
N TYR A 12 13.40 -12.38 6.47
CA TYR A 12 13.50 -11.59 5.26
C TYR A 12 14.91 -11.10 5.00
N GLU A 13 15.58 -10.54 6.03
CA GLU A 13 16.97 -10.07 5.93
C GLU A 13 17.97 -11.19 5.62
N ARG A 14 17.69 -12.43 6.03
CA ARG A 14 18.53 -13.60 5.76
C ARG A 14 18.34 -14.19 4.36
N LEU A 15 17.31 -13.79 3.61
CA LEU A 15 17.08 -14.26 2.25
C LEU A 15 18.01 -13.58 1.25
N SER A 16 18.35 -14.27 0.17
CA SER A 16 19.11 -13.68 -0.94
C SER A 16 18.36 -12.48 -1.52
N TYR A 17 19.09 -11.44 -1.98
CA TYR A 17 18.50 -10.25 -2.61
C TYR A 17 17.54 -10.57 -3.75
N LYS A 18 17.79 -11.65 -4.50
CA LYS A 18 16.88 -12.15 -5.55
C LYS A 18 15.56 -12.66 -4.96
N ALA A 19 15.62 -13.44 -3.89
CA ALA A 19 14.44 -13.97 -3.21
C ALA A 19 13.62 -12.85 -2.57
N GLN A 20 14.26 -11.87 -1.91
CA GLN A 20 13.58 -10.68 -1.39
C GLN A 20 12.84 -9.93 -2.51
N SER A 21 13.52 -9.66 -3.64
CA SER A 21 12.90 -8.92 -4.76
C SER A 21 11.70 -9.65 -5.36
N VAL A 22 11.76 -10.99 -5.45
CA VAL A 22 10.63 -11.81 -5.93
C VAL A 22 9.47 -11.77 -4.94
N ILE A 23 9.74 -11.86 -3.64
CA ILE A 23 8.69 -11.78 -2.61
C ILE A 23 8.05 -10.38 -2.59
N ASP A 24 8.84 -9.30 -2.72
CA ASP A 24 8.30 -7.94 -2.85
C ASP A 24 7.36 -7.82 -4.06
N ILE A 25 7.75 -8.37 -5.21
CA ILE A 25 6.93 -8.32 -6.43
C ILE A 25 5.63 -9.10 -6.26
N ILE A 26 5.72 -10.35 -5.80
CA ILE A 26 4.55 -11.21 -5.60
C ILE A 26 3.64 -10.63 -4.52
N GLY A 27 4.21 -10.18 -3.40
CA GLY A 27 3.48 -9.55 -2.31
C GLY A 27 2.76 -8.28 -2.77
N THR A 28 3.42 -7.44 -3.54
CA THR A 28 2.80 -6.22 -4.05
C THR A 28 1.66 -6.56 -5.03
N LEU A 29 1.88 -7.50 -5.96
CA LEU A 29 0.92 -7.86 -6.99
C LEU A 29 -0.32 -8.60 -6.45
N PHE A 30 -0.11 -9.56 -5.55
CA PHE A 30 -1.18 -10.45 -5.07
C PHE A 30 -1.78 -10.07 -3.72
N PHE A 31 -1.14 -9.20 -2.95
CA PHE A 31 -1.71 -8.70 -1.69
C PHE A 31 -2.02 -7.22 -1.78
N LEU A 32 -1.03 -6.37 -2.12
CA LEU A 32 -1.21 -4.91 -2.06
C LEU A 32 -2.19 -4.40 -3.12
N PHE A 33 -2.03 -4.76 -4.39
CA PHE A 33 -2.94 -4.34 -5.45
C PHE A 33 -4.39 -4.78 -5.25
N PRO A 34 -4.71 -6.08 -5.03
CA PRO A 34 -6.10 -6.49 -4.83
C PRO A 34 -6.71 -5.87 -3.57
N PHE A 35 -5.92 -5.68 -2.50
CA PHE A 35 -6.40 -4.97 -1.33
C PHE A 35 -6.70 -3.49 -1.63
N CYS A 36 -5.80 -2.79 -2.31
CA CYS A 36 -6.02 -1.40 -2.71
C CYS A 36 -7.22 -1.25 -3.65
N LEU A 37 -7.38 -2.15 -4.62
CA LEU A 37 -8.53 -2.17 -5.53
C LEU A 37 -9.84 -2.43 -4.79
N LEU A 38 -9.85 -3.39 -3.86
CA LEU A 38 -11.03 -3.70 -3.06
C LEU A 38 -11.43 -2.49 -2.22
N VAL A 39 -10.49 -1.87 -1.50
CA VAL A 39 -10.78 -0.68 -0.68
C VAL A 39 -11.15 0.52 -1.54
N ALA A 40 -10.53 0.71 -2.71
CA ALA A 40 -10.92 1.77 -3.64
C ALA A 40 -12.35 1.56 -4.14
N TRP A 41 -12.72 0.34 -4.52
CA TRP A 41 -14.06 0.02 -4.99
C TRP A 41 -15.11 0.25 -3.89
N PHE A 42 -14.92 -0.35 -2.71
CA PHE A 42 -15.80 -0.12 -1.56
C PHE A 42 -15.81 1.34 -1.11
N GLY A 43 -14.67 2.03 -1.15
CA GLY A 43 -14.56 3.43 -0.76
C GLY A 43 -15.30 4.38 -1.71
N ILE A 44 -15.28 4.09 -3.02
CA ILE A 44 -16.05 4.82 -4.02
C ILE A 44 -17.55 4.58 -3.82
N ASP A 45 -17.97 3.33 -3.64
CA ASP A 45 -19.38 3.01 -3.42
C ASP A 45 -19.88 3.61 -2.09
N PHE A 46 -19.09 3.56 -1.03
CA PHE A 46 -19.41 4.19 0.26
C PHE A 46 -19.47 5.72 0.18
N ALA A 47 -18.61 6.35 -0.64
CA ALA A 47 -18.66 7.79 -0.89
C ALA A 47 -19.90 8.18 -1.70
N LYS A 48 -20.24 7.40 -2.75
CA LYS A 48 -21.46 7.60 -3.55
C LYS A 48 -22.73 7.38 -2.74
N GLU A 49 -22.77 6.35 -1.89
CA GLU A 49 -23.90 6.04 -1.03
C GLU A 49 -24.08 7.15 0.03
N SER A 50 -22.99 7.68 0.60
CA SER A 50 -23.05 8.83 1.51
C SER A 50 -23.53 10.12 0.82
N TYR A 51 -23.23 10.29 -0.47
CA TYR A 51 -23.73 11.40 -1.29
C TYR A 51 -25.22 11.22 -1.63
N ALA A 52 -25.63 10.00 -1.97
CA ALA A 52 -27.00 9.65 -2.34
C ALA A 52 -27.97 9.60 -1.14
N LEU A 53 -27.49 9.18 0.04
CA LEU A 53 -28.26 9.16 1.29
C LEU A 53 -28.58 10.55 1.83
N GLY A 54 -27.96 11.61 1.29
CA GLY A 54 -28.32 12.97 1.66
C GLY A 54 -28.20 13.24 3.16
N GLU A 55 -27.22 12.65 3.86
CA GLU A 55 -26.82 13.10 5.20
C GLU A 55 -26.15 14.49 5.13
N THR A 56 -26.79 15.44 4.46
CA THR A 56 -26.78 16.82 4.91
C THR A 56 -27.63 16.80 6.17
N SER A 57 -26.98 16.82 7.33
CA SER A 57 -27.70 17.06 8.59
C SER A 57 -28.61 18.27 8.39
N GLY A 58 -29.93 18.07 8.50
CA GLY A 58 -30.92 19.14 8.64
C GLY A 58 -30.84 19.84 10.00
N ASP A 59 -29.66 19.84 10.62
CA ASP A 59 -29.38 20.30 11.97
C ASP A 59 -28.33 21.43 11.89
N PRO A 60 -28.61 22.64 12.41
CA PRO A 60 -27.82 23.86 12.19
C PRO A 60 -26.53 23.85 13.05
N GLY A 61 -25.70 22.82 12.88
CA GLY A 61 -24.44 22.60 13.62
C GLY A 61 -23.71 21.28 13.32
N GLY A 62 -24.28 20.36 12.53
CA GLY A 62 -23.61 19.12 12.14
C GLY A 62 -22.54 19.32 11.05
N LEU A 63 -21.38 18.64 11.15
CA LEU A 63 -20.25 18.74 10.21
C LEU A 63 -20.71 18.62 8.73
N PRO A 64 -20.71 19.71 7.95
CA PRO A 64 -21.35 19.76 6.63
C PRO A 64 -20.62 18.95 5.53
N TYR A 65 -19.44 18.39 5.83
CA TYR A 65 -18.56 17.74 4.85
C TYR A 65 -18.08 16.32 5.26
N ARG A 66 -18.93 15.50 5.89
CA ARG A 66 -18.58 14.10 6.24
C ARG A 66 -18.15 13.24 5.04
N TRP A 67 -18.65 13.55 3.85
CA TRP A 67 -18.28 12.91 2.60
C TRP A 67 -16.80 13.14 2.21
N ILE A 68 -16.21 14.28 2.59
CA ILE A 68 -14.78 14.56 2.33
C ILE A 68 -13.91 13.57 3.12
N ILE A 69 -14.20 13.37 4.40
CA ILE A 69 -13.46 12.43 5.26
C ILE A 69 -13.60 11.00 4.72
N LYS A 70 -14.81 10.60 4.29
CA LYS A 70 -15.04 9.30 3.66
C LYS A 70 -14.33 9.17 2.31
N GLY A 71 -14.23 10.25 1.54
CA GLY A 71 -13.48 10.32 0.28
C GLY A 71 -11.96 10.27 0.45
N MET A 72 -11.42 10.69 1.60
CA MET A 72 -9.98 10.56 1.86
C MET A 72 -9.53 9.10 1.97
N ILE A 73 -10.43 8.17 2.30
CA ILE A 73 -10.12 6.74 2.38
C ILE A 73 -9.69 6.20 1.01
N PRO A 74 -10.52 6.23 -0.05
CA PRO A 74 -10.09 5.75 -1.37
C PRO A 74 -8.91 6.57 -1.92
N VAL A 75 -8.80 7.86 -1.63
CA VAL A 75 -7.64 8.69 -2.04
C VAL A 75 -6.34 8.17 -1.40
N SER A 76 -6.35 7.87 -0.10
CA SER A 76 -5.17 7.35 0.59
C SER A 76 -4.72 6.00 0.01
N PHE A 77 -5.69 5.15 -0.32
CA PHE A 77 -5.42 3.86 -0.97
C PHE A 77 -4.93 4.01 -2.42
N LEU A 78 -5.38 5.04 -3.13
CA LEU A 78 -4.86 5.37 -4.45
C LEU A 78 -3.38 5.79 -4.38
N PHE A 79 -3.02 6.65 -3.41
CA PHE A 79 -1.62 7.00 -3.15
C PHE A 79 -0.79 5.78 -2.74
N MET A 80 -1.36 4.87 -1.92
CA MET A 80 -0.70 3.61 -1.57
C MET A 80 -0.43 2.73 -2.80
N ALA A 81 -1.38 2.63 -3.73
CA ALA A 81 -1.20 1.89 -4.97
C ALA A 81 -0.06 2.50 -5.83
N VAL A 82 0.03 3.83 -5.91
CA VAL A 82 1.14 4.52 -6.60
C VAL A 82 2.49 4.20 -5.95
N SER A 83 2.58 4.23 -4.62
CA SER A 83 3.77 3.81 -3.89
C SER A 83 4.11 2.33 -4.15
N GLY A 84 3.10 1.47 -4.25
CA GLY A 84 3.26 0.05 -4.62
C GLY A 84 3.86 -0.14 -6.02
N VAL A 85 3.45 0.67 -7.00
CA VAL A 85 4.09 0.69 -8.34
C VAL A 85 5.59 1.04 -8.22
N GLY A 86 5.94 2.02 -7.38
CA GLY A 86 7.33 2.39 -7.12
C GLY A 86 8.16 1.22 -6.56
N LEU A 87 7.60 0.48 -5.60
CA LEU A 87 8.23 -0.72 -5.06
C LEU A 87 8.41 -1.81 -6.12
N LEU A 88 7.39 -2.07 -6.94
CA LEU A 88 7.49 -3.00 -8.07
C LEU A 88 8.61 -2.63 -9.03
N LEU A 89 8.65 -1.37 -9.46
CA LEU A 89 9.68 -0.88 -10.37
C LEU A 89 11.07 -1.01 -9.77
N HIS A 90 11.23 -0.69 -8.49
CA HIS A 90 12.49 -0.86 -7.77
C HIS A 90 12.93 -2.32 -7.72
N SER A 91 12.03 -3.24 -7.36
CA SER A 91 12.32 -4.67 -7.25
C SER A 91 12.60 -5.31 -8.62
N VAL A 92 11.90 -4.90 -9.67
CA VAL A 92 12.19 -5.31 -11.05
C VAL A 92 13.56 -4.81 -11.50
N ASN A 93 13.88 -3.54 -11.26
CA ASN A 93 15.18 -2.97 -11.62
C ASN A 93 16.32 -3.71 -10.90
N LYS A 94 16.16 -4.03 -9.62
CA LYS A 94 17.13 -4.81 -8.84
C LYS A 94 17.39 -6.20 -9.43
N ILE A 95 16.37 -6.85 -10.00
CA ILE A 95 16.52 -8.16 -10.67
C ILE A 95 17.23 -8.01 -12.03
N VAL A 96 16.86 -7.00 -12.82
CA VAL A 96 17.41 -6.75 -14.16
C VAL A 96 18.87 -6.29 -14.09
N ASN A 97 19.22 -5.48 -13.09
CA ASN A 97 20.55 -4.91 -12.90
C ASN A 97 21.22 -5.48 -11.63
N PRO A 98 21.76 -6.72 -11.68
CA PRO A 98 22.40 -7.33 -10.52
C PRO A 98 23.63 -6.57 -10.02
N HIS A 99 24.24 -5.70 -10.84
CA HIS A 99 25.36 -4.84 -10.40
C HIS A 99 24.96 -3.82 -9.32
N LEU A 100 23.69 -3.38 -9.28
CA LEU A 100 23.16 -2.51 -8.23
C LEU A 100 23.01 -3.24 -6.88
N ILE A 101 22.92 -4.57 -6.90
CA ILE A 101 22.82 -5.39 -5.69
C ILE A 101 24.12 -5.27 -4.87
N TYR A 102 25.28 -5.23 -5.54
CA TYR A 102 26.58 -5.10 -4.88
C TYR A 102 26.93 -3.66 -4.48
N ALA A 103 26.48 -2.67 -5.23
CA ALA A 103 26.70 -1.26 -4.92
C ALA A 103 26.04 -0.82 -3.59
N GLY A 104 24.85 -1.36 -3.28
CA GLY A 104 24.16 -1.08 -2.01
C GLY A 104 24.76 -1.79 -0.79
N SER A 105 25.52 -2.87 -0.98
CA SER A 105 26.15 -3.63 0.11
C SER A 105 27.39 -2.93 0.68
N ASN A 106 28.13 -2.18 -0.12
CA ASN A 106 29.39 -1.53 0.29
C ASN A 106 29.19 -0.28 1.16
N GLY A 107 27.95 0.23 1.30
CA GLY A 107 27.62 1.39 2.16
C GLY A 107 27.12 1.02 3.57
N LYS A 108 27.08 -0.27 3.91
CA LYS A 108 26.64 -0.79 5.21
C LYS A 108 27.77 -1.40 6.06
N SER A 109 29.03 -1.05 5.79
CA SER A 109 30.18 -1.42 6.62
C SER A 109 30.51 -0.34 7.64
#